data_AF-A0A2V8NF79-F1
#
_entry.id   AF-A0A2V8NF79-F1
#
_cell.length_a   1.000
_cell.length_b   1.000
_cell.length_c   1.000
_cell.angle_alpha   90.00
_cell.angle_beta   90.00
_cell.angle_gamma   90.00
#
_symmetry.space_group_name_H-M   'P 1'
#
loop_
_entity.id
_entity.type
_entity.pdbx_description
1 polymer ?
#
loop_
_entity_poly.entity_id
_entity_poly.type
_entity_poly.pdbx_seq_one_letter_code
_entity_poly.pdbx_strand_id
1 'polypeptide(L)'
;LSQYYFIENLDSSNPRVQKWNLSIQRQLPAAFLLSASYLGSNAFHTWVGGLINRAVYFPGSRVNGVCTTQGYVLRTTRTTCSTTANTDDRRRLILENPREGQYYGNLHTREDSGTQNYHGLLLSLQRRAASGVNIGGNYTWSHCIGIDPNANDTGRGTPGYLATTAIAPATGVIS
;
A
#
# COMPACT_ATOMS: atom_id res chain seq x y z
N LEU A 1 -0.70 -27.30 -13.47
CA LEU A 1 -1.38 -26.69 -12.30
C LEU A 1 -0.33 -25.96 -11.48
N SER A 2 -0.20 -24.63 -11.64
CA SER A 2 0.72 -23.83 -10.83
C SER A 2 0.14 -23.72 -9.42
N GLN A 3 0.63 -24.56 -8.50
CA GLN A 3 0.32 -24.43 -7.08
C GLN A 3 1.07 -23.22 -6.54
N TYR A 4 0.34 -22.34 -5.84
CA TYR A 4 0.92 -21.20 -5.15
C TYR A 4 1.48 -21.71 -3.83
N TYR A 5 2.79 -21.57 -3.63
CA TYR A 5 3.42 -21.88 -2.36
C TYR A 5 3.80 -20.58 -1.66
N PHE A 6 3.41 -20.49 -0.40
CA PHE A 6 3.87 -19.46 0.52
C PHE A 6 4.98 -20.04 1.37
N ILE A 7 6.08 -19.31 1.48
CA ILE A 7 7.11 -19.60 2.47
C ILE A 7 6.84 -18.67 3.65
N GLU A 8 6.39 -19.27 4.75
CA GLU A 8 6.17 -18.55 6.00
C GLU A 8 7.51 -18.32 6.71
N ASN A 9 7.72 -17.10 7.19
CA ASN A 9 8.85 -16.80 8.05
C ASN A 9 8.47 -17.15 9.50
N LEU A 10 9.17 -18.11 10.08
CA LEU A 10 8.92 -18.61 11.44
C LEU A 10 9.20 -17.56 12.53
N ASP A 11 9.99 -16.53 12.22
CA ASP A 11 10.35 -15.45 13.15
C ASP A 11 9.46 -14.20 13.00
N SER A 12 8.33 -14.30 12.30
CA SER A 12 7.43 -13.18 12.04
C SER A 12 6.75 -12.66 13.31
N SER A 13 6.85 -11.35 13.55
CA SER A 13 6.13 -10.68 14.62
C SER A 13 4.68 -10.38 14.26
N ASN A 14 3.80 -10.40 15.27
CA ASN A 14 2.41 -10.01 15.10
C ASN A 14 2.27 -8.51 14.75
N PRO A 15 1.35 -8.15 13.84
CA PRO A 15 1.04 -6.75 13.55
C PRO A 15 0.57 -6.01 14.81
N ARG A 16 1.06 -4.78 14.98
CA ARG A 16 0.70 -3.92 16.11
C ARG A 16 0.22 -2.59 15.60
N VAL A 17 -0.77 -2.02 16.30
CA VAL A 17 -1.32 -0.70 15.99
C VAL A 17 -1.30 0.15 17.25
N GLN A 18 -0.60 1.28 17.18
CA GLN A 18 -0.64 2.34 18.18
C GLN A 18 -1.61 3.42 17.71
N LYS A 19 -2.40 3.97 18.63
CA LYS A 19 -3.38 5.02 18.34
C LYS A 19 -3.24 6.14 19.35
N TRP A 20 -3.43 7.37 18.88
CA TRP A 20 -3.39 8.58 19.68
C TRP A 20 -4.59 9.46 19.33
N ASN A 21 -5.25 10.03 20.34
CA ASN A 21 -6.29 11.02 20.16
C ASN A 21 -6.03 12.22 21.07
N LEU A 22 -6.21 13.42 20.53
CA LEU A 22 -6.16 14.66 21.29
C LEU A 22 -7.36 15.51 20.89
N SER A 23 -8.13 15.99 21.86
CA SER A 23 -9.25 16.89 21.59
C SER A 23 -9.18 18.09 22.53
N ILE A 24 -9.33 19.27 21.95
CA ILE A 24 -9.37 20.54 22.67
C ILE A 24 -10.62 21.27 22.23
N GLN A 25 -11.36 21.78 23.20
CA GLN A 25 -12.50 22.64 22.97
C GLN A 25 -12.37 23.90 23.81
N ARG A 26 -12.62 25.06 23.19
CA ARG A 26 -12.55 26.34 23.88
C ARG A 26 -13.64 27.28 23.39
N GLN A 27 -14.35 27.86 24.36
CA GLN A 27 -15.20 29.00 24.09
C GLN A 27 -14.33 30.25 23.92
N LEU A 28 -14.57 30.99 22.85
CA LEU A 28 -13.91 32.23 22.49
C LEU A 28 -14.90 33.39 22.68
N PRO A 29 -14.41 34.65 22.73
CA PRO A 29 -15.27 35.82 22.79
C PRO A 29 -16.32 35.86 21.67
N ALA A 30 -17.38 36.64 21.86
CA ALA A 30 -18.50 36.77 20.91
C ALA A 30 -19.26 35.46 20.64
N ALA A 31 -19.31 34.58 21.64
CA ALA A 31 -20.05 33.31 21.63
C ALA A 31 -19.59 32.32 20.55
N PHE A 32 -18.30 32.37 20.22
CA PHE A 32 -17.66 31.35 19.39
C PHE A 32 -17.24 30.15 20.24
N LEU A 33 -17.29 28.98 19.64
CA LEU A 33 -16.82 27.72 20.18
C LEU A 33 -15.90 27.10 19.12
N LEU A 34 -14.64 26.97 19.47
CA LEU A 34 -13.64 26.28 18.66
C LEU A 34 -13.45 24.88 19.23
N SER A 35 -13.49 23.87 18.37
CA SER A 35 -13.12 22.50 18.68
C SER A 35 -12.06 22.03 17.69
N ALA A 36 -11.03 21.37 18.19
CA ALA A 36 -9.99 20.74 17.40
C ALA A 36 -9.77 19.32 17.92
N SER A 37 -9.89 18.32 17.05
CA SER A 37 -9.67 16.91 17.37
C SER A 37 -8.65 16.33 16.40
N TYR A 38 -7.58 15.78 16.93
CA TYR A 38 -6.55 15.09 16.19
C TYR A 38 -6.60 13.58 16.50
N LEU A 39 -6.51 12.76 15.47
CA LEU A 39 -6.44 11.31 15.56
C LEU A 39 -5.22 10.84 14.78
N GLY A 40 -4.33 10.08 15.43
CA GLY A 40 -3.20 9.44 14.80
C GLY A 40 -3.24 7.92 14.98
N SER A 41 -2.73 7.18 14.02
CA SER A 41 -2.39 5.77 14.23
C SER A 41 -1.14 5.36 13.46
N ASN A 42 -0.34 4.49 14.08
CA ASN A 42 0.82 3.86 13.47
C ASN A 42 0.66 2.34 13.57
N ALA A 43 0.62 1.67 12.43
CA ALA A 43 0.68 0.23 12.31
C ALA A 43 2.09 -0.18 11.89
N PHE A 44 2.64 -1.20 12.53
CA PHE A 44 3.95 -1.76 12.24
C PHE A 44 3.94 -3.27 12.49
N HIS A 45 4.94 -3.98 11.98
CA HIS A 45 4.91 -5.44 11.82
C HIS A 45 3.73 -5.93 10.96
N THR A 46 3.23 -5.09 10.04
CA THR A 46 2.19 -5.54 9.13
C THR A 46 2.80 -6.47 8.10
N TRP A 47 2.08 -7.52 7.73
CA TRP A 47 2.60 -8.56 6.86
C TRP A 47 2.60 -8.05 5.42
N VAL A 48 3.69 -8.21 4.70
CA VAL A 48 3.89 -7.76 3.32
C VAL A 48 4.37 -8.95 2.48
N GLY A 49 3.83 -9.07 1.27
CA GLY A 49 4.24 -10.07 0.29
C GLY A 49 5.51 -9.70 -0.46
N GLY A 50 6.39 -10.67 -0.65
CA GLY A 50 7.54 -10.59 -1.57
C GLY A 50 7.43 -11.64 -2.67
N LEU A 51 7.62 -11.26 -3.94
CA LEU A 51 7.69 -12.21 -5.05
C LEU A 51 9.09 -12.81 -5.16
N ILE A 52 9.27 -14.04 -4.68
CA ILE A 52 10.56 -14.77 -4.76
C ILE A 52 10.82 -15.20 -6.20
N ASN A 53 9.82 -15.84 -6.83
CA ASN A 53 9.94 -16.40 -8.16
C ASN A 53 9.25 -15.48 -9.20
N ARG A 54 9.65 -14.21 -9.23
CA ARG A 54 9.10 -13.23 -10.18
C ARG A 54 9.51 -13.55 -11.62
N ALA A 55 8.66 -13.19 -12.58
CA ALA A 55 9.00 -13.24 -13.99
C ALA A 55 9.93 -12.07 -14.36
N VAL A 56 11.06 -12.36 -14.99
CA VAL A 56 12.01 -11.35 -15.48
C VAL A 56 11.56 -10.85 -16.85
N TYR A 57 11.49 -9.54 -17.04
CA TYR A 57 11.13 -8.95 -18.33
C TYR A 57 12.35 -8.87 -19.24
N PHE A 58 12.25 -9.52 -20.40
CA PHE A 58 13.21 -9.46 -21.50
C PHE A 58 12.64 -8.53 -22.59
N PRO A 59 13.26 -7.38 -22.86
CA PRO A 59 12.79 -6.47 -23.90
C PRO A 59 13.07 -7.01 -25.30
N GLY A 60 12.22 -6.64 -26.26
CA GLY A 60 12.45 -6.87 -27.68
C GLY A 60 12.20 -8.31 -28.16
N SER A 61 12.87 -8.64 -29.27
CA SER A 61 12.74 -9.91 -29.98
C SER A 61 14.00 -10.76 -29.82
N ARG A 62 13.83 -12.09 -29.96
CA ARG A 62 14.96 -13.03 -29.85
C ARG A 62 16.03 -12.75 -30.91
N VAL A 63 17.29 -12.98 -30.55
CA VAL A 63 18.43 -13.01 -31.48
C VAL A 63 18.99 -14.44 -31.43
N ASN A 64 19.02 -15.14 -32.57
CA ASN A 64 19.49 -16.53 -32.67
C ASN A 64 18.87 -17.51 -31.64
N GLY A 65 17.57 -17.38 -31.36
CA GLY A 65 16.89 -18.26 -30.39
C GLY A 65 17.04 -17.83 -28.92
N VAL A 66 17.70 -16.70 -28.66
CA VAL A 66 18.10 -16.27 -27.31
C VAL A 66 17.62 -14.85 -27.02
N CYS A 67 17.18 -14.64 -25.79
CA CYS A 67 16.87 -13.33 -25.21
C CYS A 67 17.73 -13.15 -23.95
N THR A 68 18.33 -11.98 -23.77
CA THR A 68 19.20 -11.70 -22.61
C THR A 68 18.79 -10.40 -21.93
N THR A 69 18.74 -10.39 -20.59
CA THR A 69 18.46 -9.19 -19.79
C THR A 69 19.05 -9.36 -18.40
N GLN A 70 19.61 -8.30 -17.80
CA GLN A 70 20.08 -8.32 -16.40
C GLN A 70 20.94 -9.56 -16.03
N GLY A 71 21.73 -10.09 -16.96
CA GLY A 71 22.56 -11.30 -16.76
C GLY A 71 21.85 -12.66 -16.95
N TYR A 72 20.53 -12.67 -17.17
CA TYR A 72 19.75 -13.88 -17.46
C TYR A 72 19.69 -14.19 -18.95
N VAL A 73 19.60 -15.48 -19.28
CA VAL A 73 19.49 -16.00 -20.64
C VAL A 73 18.21 -16.83 -20.77
N LEU A 74 17.31 -16.42 -21.64
CA LEU A 74 16.10 -17.16 -22.00
C LEU A 74 16.27 -17.73 -23.42
N ARG A 75 16.19 -19.05 -23.55
CA ARG A 75 16.14 -19.72 -24.85
C ARG A 75 14.69 -19.92 -25.25
N THR A 76 14.29 -19.39 -26.41
CA THR A 76 12.89 -19.39 -26.85
C THR A 76 12.78 -19.48 -28.37
N THR A 77 11.75 -20.19 -28.82
CA THR A 77 11.34 -20.23 -30.23
C THR A 77 10.34 -19.12 -30.58
N ARG A 78 9.89 -18.32 -29.58
CA ARG A 78 8.94 -17.21 -29.75
C ARG A 78 9.65 -15.94 -30.24
N THR A 79 9.00 -15.16 -31.10
CA THR A 79 9.64 -13.98 -31.74
C THR A 79 9.86 -12.88 -30.72
N THR A 80 8.84 -12.60 -29.92
CA THR A 80 8.89 -11.68 -28.78
C THR A 80 9.43 -12.40 -27.55
N CYS A 81 10.37 -11.75 -26.86
CA CYS A 81 11.03 -12.32 -25.69
C CYS A 81 10.11 -12.40 -24.47
N SER A 82 9.22 -11.42 -24.29
CA SER A 82 8.26 -11.39 -23.17
C SER A 82 6.84 -11.22 -23.66
N THR A 83 5.98 -12.17 -23.29
CA THR A 83 4.53 -12.13 -23.49
C THR A 83 3.82 -12.62 -22.22
N THR A 84 2.50 -12.47 -22.17
CA THR A 84 1.68 -13.06 -21.10
C THR A 84 1.72 -14.60 -21.13
N ALA A 85 1.81 -15.19 -22.33
CA ALA A 85 1.83 -16.64 -22.54
C ALA A 85 3.13 -17.34 -22.11
N ASN A 86 4.24 -16.61 -21.94
CA ASN A 86 5.53 -17.18 -21.51
C ASN A 86 5.98 -16.63 -20.14
N THR A 87 5.04 -16.15 -19.33
CA THR A 87 5.36 -15.56 -18.02
C THR A 87 6.03 -16.57 -17.08
N ASP A 88 5.59 -17.83 -17.11
CA ASP A 88 6.16 -18.88 -16.27
C ASP A 88 7.60 -19.26 -16.72
N ASP A 89 7.85 -19.42 -18.02
CA ASP A 89 9.18 -19.74 -18.60
C ASP A 89 10.28 -18.72 -18.22
N ARG A 90 9.87 -17.49 -17.86
CA ARG A 90 10.76 -16.36 -17.57
C ARG A 90 10.97 -16.11 -16.08
N ARG A 91 10.51 -17.02 -15.22
CA ARG A 91 10.68 -16.89 -13.78
C ARG A 91 12.10 -17.17 -13.34
N ARG A 92 12.53 -16.49 -12.29
CA ARG A 92 13.91 -16.54 -11.78
C ARG A 92 14.42 -17.97 -11.54
N LEU A 93 13.63 -18.84 -10.90
CA LEU A 93 14.04 -20.22 -10.63
C LEU A 93 14.21 -21.07 -11.90
N ILE A 94 13.38 -20.86 -12.93
CA ILE A 94 13.52 -21.54 -14.23
C ILE A 94 14.76 -21.03 -14.97
N LEU A 95 15.04 -19.73 -14.90
CA LEU A 95 16.22 -19.12 -15.52
C LEU A 95 17.53 -19.56 -14.86
N GLU A 96 17.50 -19.83 -13.55
CA GLU A 96 18.65 -20.30 -12.77
C GLU A 96 18.88 -21.81 -12.92
N ASN A 97 17.83 -22.62 -12.78
CA ASN A 97 17.88 -24.07 -13.02
C ASN A 97 16.60 -24.56 -13.72
N PRO A 98 16.61 -24.74 -15.06
CA PRO A 98 15.45 -25.19 -15.81
C PRO A 98 14.92 -26.57 -15.40
N ARG A 99 15.78 -27.48 -14.89
CA ARG A 99 15.39 -28.85 -14.53
C ARG A 99 14.49 -28.88 -13.30
N GLU A 100 14.79 -28.05 -12.31
CA GLU A 100 14.06 -27.99 -11.05
C GLU A 100 13.03 -26.87 -11.05
N GLY A 101 13.38 -25.71 -11.61
CA GLY A 101 12.53 -24.52 -11.67
C GLY A 101 11.19 -24.78 -12.37
N GLN A 102 11.11 -25.70 -13.32
CA GLN A 102 9.87 -26.05 -14.04
C GLN A 102 8.76 -26.58 -13.12
N TYR A 103 9.12 -27.12 -11.94
CA TYR A 103 8.15 -27.62 -10.96
C TYR A 103 7.64 -26.50 -10.04
N TYR A 104 8.25 -25.32 -10.07
CA TYR A 104 7.91 -24.21 -9.20
C TYR A 104 7.17 -23.11 -9.96
N GLY A 105 5.92 -22.90 -9.51
CA GLY A 105 5.06 -21.82 -9.97
C GLY A 105 5.44 -20.48 -9.35
N ASN A 106 4.42 -19.66 -9.07
CA ASN A 106 4.65 -18.39 -8.42
C ASN A 106 4.91 -18.66 -6.92
N LEU A 107 6.05 -18.17 -6.42
CA LEU A 107 6.46 -18.30 -5.02
C LEU A 107 6.49 -16.94 -4.36
N HIS A 108 5.89 -16.87 -3.17
CA HIS A 108 5.84 -15.65 -2.38
C HIS A 108 6.37 -15.86 -0.96
N THR A 109 7.10 -14.89 -0.43
CA THR A 109 7.35 -14.75 1.00
C THR A 109 6.28 -13.88 1.64
N ARG A 110 6.07 -14.08 2.94
CA ARG A 110 5.47 -13.07 3.81
C ARG A 110 6.53 -12.56 4.79
N GLU A 111 6.69 -11.26 4.85
CA GLU A 111 7.61 -10.56 5.75
C GLU A 111 6.81 -9.60 6.63
N ASP A 112 7.20 -9.40 7.88
CA ASP A 112 6.57 -8.47 8.83
C ASP A 112 7.22 -7.09 8.81
N SER A 113 7.78 -6.66 7.68
CA SER A 113 8.49 -5.38 7.56
C SER A 113 7.56 -4.19 7.31
N GLY A 114 6.24 -4.40 7.24
CA GLY A 114 5.31 -3.38 6.80
C GLY A 114 4.95 -2.33 7.84
N THR A 115 4.69 -1.10 7.35
CA THR A 115 4.29 0.06 8.17
C THR A 115 3.18 0.85 7.52
N GLN A 116 2.29 1.44 8.33
CA GLN A 116 1.25 2.38 7.90
C GLN A 116 1.04 3.46 8.96
N ASN A 117 0.94 4.70 8.52
CA ASN A 117 0.76 5.90 9.33
C ASN A 117 -0.49 6.63 8.86
N TYR A 118 -1.36 6.98 9.79
CA TYR A 118 -2.54 7.78 9.53
C TYR A 118 -2.59 8.96 10.50
N HIS A 119 -2.92 10.13 9.97
CA HIS A 119 -3.18 11.34 10.73
C HIS A 119 -4.48 11.97 10.24
N GLY A 120 -5.33 12.38 11.17
CA GLY A 120 -6.60 13.03 10.92
C GLY A 120 -6.76 14.24 11.83
N LEU A 121 -7.23 15.35 11.26
CA LEU A 121 -7.55 16.57 11.96
C LEU A 121 -8.99 16.97 11.64
N LEU A 122 -9.79 17.18 12.67
CA LEU A 122 -11.13 17.75 12.60
C LEU A 122 -11.13 19.08 13.35
N LEU A 123 -11.44 20.15 12.65
CA LEU A 123 -11.67 21.47 13.21
C LEU A 123 -13.15 21.82 13.10
N SER A 124 -13.70 22.44 14.12
CA SER A 124 -15.07 22.96 14.11
C SER A 124 -15.07 24.35 14.75
N LEU A 125 -15.69 25.31 14.07
CA LEU A 125 -15.93 26.64 14.59
C LEU A 125 -17.43 26.90 14.54
N GLN A 126 -18.02 27.20 15.69
CA GLN A 126 -19.44 27.54 15.77
C GLN A 126 -19.64 28.83 16.56
N ARG A 127 -20.42 29.76 16.04
CA ARG A 127 -20.94 30.92 16.76
C ARG A 127 -22.43 30.73 17.02
N ARG A 128 -22.83 30.84 18.29
CA ARG A 128 -24.25 30.88 18.69
C ARG A 128 -24.54 32.18 19.43
N ALA A 129 -25.07 33.18 18.72
CA ALA A 129 -25.38 34.47 19.31
C ALA A 129 -26.84 34.55 19.73
N ALA A 130 -27.11 35.20 20.88
CA ALA A 130 -28.47 35.47 21.34
C ALA A 130 -29.19 36.53 20.49
N SER A 131 -28.44 37.41 19.82
CA SER A 131 -28.92 38.32 18.77
C SER A 131 -27.88 38.41 17.64
N GLY A 132 -28.35 38.42 16.39
CA GLY A 132 -27.51 38.42 15.19
C GLY A 132 -27.23 37.02 14.63
N VAL A 133 -26.24 36.92 13.73
CA VAL A 133 -26.03 35.76 12.86
C VAL A 133 -25.36 34.57 13.56
N ASN A 134 -25.87 33.37 13.33
CA ASN A 134 -25.21 32.12 13.71
C ASN A 134 -24.33 31.61 12.56
N ILE A 135 -23.10 31.21 12.90
CA ILE A 135 -22.09 30.79 11.92
C ILE A 135 -21.58 29.41 12.34
N GLY A 136 -21.45 28.49 11.40
CA GLY A 136 -20.86 27.17 11.61
C GLY A 136 -19.91 26.80 10.48
N GLY A 137 -18.78 26.22 10.83
CA GLY A 137 -17.84 25.66 9.87
C GLY A 137 -17.11 24.45 10.45
N ASN A 138 -16.89 23.43 9.63
CA ASN A 138 -16.08 22.28 9.93
C ASN A 138 -15.00 22.13 8.86
N TYR A 139 -13.83 21.66 9.26
CA TYR A 139 -12.74 21.34 8.36
C TYR A 139 -12.16 20.00 8.76
N THR A 140 -12.09 19.09 7.79
CA THR A 140 -11.47 17.78 7.96
C THR A 140 -10.26 17.67 7.06
N TRP A 141 -9.17 17.19 7.63
CA TRP A 141 -7.97 16.77 6.91
C TRP A 141 -7.63 15.36 7.35
N SER A 142 -7.25 14.51 6.41
CA SER A 142 -6.65 13.23 6.71
C SER A 142 -5.50 12.95 5.76
N HIS A 143 -4.50 12.24 6.27
CA HIS A 143 -3.33 11.83 5.53
C HIS A 143 -2.90 10.45 5.97
N CYS A 144 -2.79 9.55 5.00
CA CYS A 144 -2.35 8.18 5.20
C CYS A 144 -1.11 7.95 4.35
N ILE A 145 -0.07 7.38 4.94
CA ILE A 145 1.11 6.87 4.26
C ILE A 145 1.32 5.44 4.70
N GLY A 146 1.51 4.50 3.80
CA GLY A 146 1.87 3.14 4.17
C GLY A 146 2.20 2.27 2.98
N ILE A 147 2.41 1.00 3.27
CA ILE A 147 2.57 -0.01 2.24
C ILE A 147 1.18 -0.49 1.80
N ASP A 148 1.01 -0.74 0.50
CA ASP A 148 -0.25 -1.17 -0.10
C ASP A 148 -0.79 -2.47 0.53
N PRO A 149 -2.01 -2.49 1.09
CA PRO A 149 -2.61 -3.68 1.69
C PRO A 149 -2.86 -4.81 0.69
N ASN A 150 -2.87 -4.56 -0.62
CA ASN A 150 -2.94 -5.63 -1.63
C ASN A 150 -1.68 -6.51 -1.63
N ALA A 151 -0.52 -5.96 -1.24
CA ALA A 151 0.68 -6.74 -0.96
C ALA A 151 0.55 -7.54 0.34
N ASN A 152 -0.32 -7.10 1.28
CA ASN A 152 -0.43 -7.64 2.63
C ASN A 152 -1.40 -8.84 2.74
N ASP A 153 -2.53 -8.82 2.04
CA ASP A 153 -3.57 -9.85 2.24
C ASP A 153 -3.34 -11.11 1.40
N THR A 154 -2.82 -10.95 0.19
CA THR A 154 -2.70 -12.06 -0.77
C THR A 154 -1.28 -12.61 -0.90
N GLY A 155 -0.28 -11.89 -0.37
CA GLY A 155 1.13 -12.12 -0.65
C GLY A 155 1.49 -11.97 -2.15
N ARG A 156 0.56 -11.56 -3.03
CA ARG A 156 0.69 -11.56 -4.49
C ARG A 156 1.21 -10.25 -5.10
N GLY A 157 1.58 -9.27 -4.28
CA GLY A 157 1.99 -7.94 -4.75
C GLY A 157 3.46 -7.65 -4.50
N THR A 158 4.08 -6.89 -5.40
CA THR A 158 5.28 -6.12 -5.03
C THR A 158 4.86 -5.08 -3.99
N PRO A 159 5.60 -4.86 -2.89
CA PRO A 159 5.28 -3.81 -1.93
C PRO A 159 5.15 -2.47 -2.67
N GLY A 160 3.94 -1.93 -2.73
CA GLY A 160 3.64 -0.61 -3.29
C GLY A 160 3.60 0.43 -2.19
N TYR A 161 4.01 1.66 -2.47
CA TYR A 161 3.84 2.78 -1.55
C TYR A 161 2.48 3.45 -1.79
N LEU A 162 1.65 3.55 -0.77
CA LEU A 162 0.41 4.32 -0.78
C LEU A 162 0.58 5.58 0.03
N ALA A 163 0.32 6.72 -0.60
CA ALA A 163 0.10 7.99 0.08
C ALA A 163 -1.24 8.56 -0.37
N THR A 164 -2.12 8.87 0.58
CA THR A 164 -3.44 9.44 0.30
C THR A 164 -3.72 10.57 1.26
N THR A 165 -4.15 11.70 0.72
CA THR A 165 -4.55 12.89 1.50
C THR A 165 -5.98 13.25 1.12
N ALA A 166 -6.84 13.51 2.10
CA ALA A 166 -8.18 14.03 1.86
C ALA A 166 -8.39 15.31 2.66
N ILE A 167 -9.06 16.29 2.06
CA ILE A 167 -9.44 17.56 2.68
C ILE A 167 -10.92 17.80 2.36
N ALA A 168 -11.75 18.01 3.39
CA ALA A 168 -13.15 18.40 3.19
C ALA A 168 -13.54 19.56 4.13
N PRO A 169 -13.74 20.78 3.58
CA PRO A 169 -14.36 21.89 4.28
C PRO A 169 -15.89 21.83 4.16
N ALA A 170 -16.59 22.21 5.23
CA ALA A 170 -18.03 22.43 5.23
C ALA A 170 -18.35 23.72 5.99
N THR A 171 -19.07 24.65 5.37
CA THR A 171 -19.48 25.93 5.99
C THR A 171 -20.97 26.13 5.85
N GLY A 172 -21.63 26.56 6.92
CA GLY A 172 -23.06 26.88 6.95
C GLY A 172 -23.31 28.13 7.79
N VAL A 173 -24.06 29.08 7.23
CA VAL A 173 -24.57 30.26 7.94
C VAL A 173 -26.06 30.05 8.16
N ILE A 174 -26.53 30.16 9.40
CA ILE A 174 -27.95 30.10 9.73
C ILE A 174 -28.31 31.48 10.30
N SER A 175 -29.22 32.16 9.61
CA SER A 175 -29.71 33.51 9.93
C SER A 175 -30.30 33.60 11.32
#